data_AF-A0A5T3N742-F1
#
_entry.id   AF-A0A5T3N742-F1
#
_cell.length_a   1.000
_cell.length_b   1.000
_cell.length_c   1.000
_cell.angle_alpha   90.00
_cell.angle_beta   90.00
_cell.angle_gamma   90.00
#
_symmetry.space_group_name_H-M   'P 1'
#
loop_
_entity.id
_entity.type
_entity.pdbx_description
1 polymer ?
#
loop_
_entity_poly.entity_id
_entity_poly.type
_entity_poly.pdbx_seq_one_letter_code
_entity_poly.pdbx_strand_id
1 'polypeptide(L)' 'MRDVRVGPDGYLYVLTDESDGQLLKVSPAATR' A
#
# COMPACT_ATOMS: atom_id res chain seq x y z
N MET A 1 13.11 4.66 -3.28
CA MET A 1 12.61 4.69 -1.88
C MET A 1 11.13 4.39 -1.93
N ARG A 2 10.62 3.47 -1.10
CA ARG A 2 9.22 3.01 -1.19
C ARG A 2 8.32 3.94 -0.38
N ASP A 3 7.37 4.62 -1.02
CA ASP A 3 6.36 5.42 -0.32
C ASP A 3 5.20 4.50 0.12
N VAL A 4 4.81 4.65 1.38
CA VAL A 4 3.71 3.91 2.00
C VAL A 4 2.85 4.91 2.76
N ARG A 5 1.55 4.95 2.44
CA ARG A 5 0.60 5.85 3.08
C ARG A 5 -0.60 5.08 3.62
N VAL A 6 -1.06 5.49 4.79
CA VAL A 6 -2.31 5.02 5.39
C VAL A 6 -3.44 5.90 4.87
N GLY A 7 -4.45 5.30 4.26
CA GLY A 7 -5.65 6.01 3.84
C GLY A 7 -6.63 6.23 4.99
N PRO A 8 -7.54 7.22 4.86
CA PRO A 8 -8.62 7.43 5.83
C PRO A 8 -9.62 6.26 5.86
N ASP A 9 -9.58 5.37 4.87
CA ASP A 9 -10.36 4.13 4.79
C ASP A 9 -9.69 2.95 5.52
N GLY A 10 -8.52 3.16 6.14
CA GLY A 10 -7.78 2.14 6.88
C GLY A 10 -6.94 1.19 6.02
N TYR A 11 -6.87 1.41 4.70
CA TYR A 11 -6.00 0.64 3.80
C TYR A 11 -4.60 1.24 3.71
N LEU A 12 -3.63 0.42 3.30
CA LEU A 12 -2.30 0.86 2.93
C LEU A 12 -2.20 1.04 1.41
N TYR A 13 -1.64 2.17 1.01
CA TYR A 13 -1.36 2.53 -0.38
C TYR A 13 0.15 2.52 -0.58
N VAL A 14 0.61 1.66 -1.49
CA VAL A 14 2.03 1.39 -1.65
C VAL A 14 2.45 1.58 -3.10
N LEU A 15 3.45 2.43 -3.32
CA LEU A 15 4.06 2.61 -4.62
C LEU A 15 5.26 1.65 -4.77
N THR A 16 5.28 0.83 -5.80
CA THR A 16 6.43 -0.04 -6.10
C THR A 16 7.48 0.71 -6.93
N ASP A 17 8.75 0.37 -6.72
CA ASP A 17 9.90 1.04 -7.34
C ASP A 17 10.42 0.21 -8.53
N GLU A 18 9.49 -0.24 -9.37
CA GLU A 18 9.75 -1.09 -10.54
C GLU A 18 9.62 -0.26 -11.82
N SER A 19 10.21 -0.71 -12.94
CA SER A 19 10.17 0.03 -14.21
C SER A 19 8.75 0.29 -14.72
N ASP A 20 7.79 -0.55 -14.32
CA ASP A 20 6.34 -0.36 -14.50
C ASP A 20 5.67 -0.28 -13.12
N GLY A 21 6.07 0.72 -12.34
CA GLY A 21 5.65 0.88 -10.95
C GLY A 21 4.13 0.82 -10.79
N GLN A 22 3.68 0.14 -9.75
CA GLN A 22 2.27 -0.10 -9.45
C GLN A 22 1.87 0.60 -8.16
N LEU A 23 0.65 1.14 -8.14
CA LEU A 23 -0.01 1.54 -6.91
C LEU A 23 -0.86 0.39 -6.39
N LEU A 24 -0.44 -0.20 -5.28
CA LEU A 24 -1.15 -1.30 -4.63
C LEU A 24 -2.03 -0.78 -3.50
N LYS A 25 -3.25 -1.32 -3.38
CA LYS A 25 -4.16 -1.13 -2.24
C LYS A 25 -4.20 -2.40 -1.40
N VAL A 26 -3.73 -2.33 -0.16
CA VAL A 26 -3.58 -3.50 0.72
C VAL A 26 -4.48 -3.35 1.94
N SER A 27 -5.33 -4.35 2.19
CA SER A 27 -6.12 -4.44 3.42
C SER A 27 -5.26 -4.91 4.59
N PRO A 28 -5.45 -4.37 5.81
CA PRO A 28 -4.87 -4.96 7.00
C PRO A 28 -5.28 -6.42 7.14
N ALA A 29 -4.35 -7.28 7.55
CA ALA A 29 -4.70 -8.65 7.90
C ALA A 29 -5.59 -8.64 9.15
N ALA A 30 -6.63 -9.48 9.17
CA ALA A 30 -7.38 -9.71 10.39
C ALA A 30 -6.48 -10.47 11.38
N THR A 31 -6.08 -9.80 12.47
CA THR A 31 -5.46 -10.48 13.61
C THR A 31 -6.57 -11.24 14.34
N ARG A 32 -6.39 -12.55 14.54
CA ARG A 32 -7.29 -13.38 15.33
C ARG A 32 -6.98 -13.27 16.82
#